data_AF-A0A971MMR6-F1
#
_entry.id   AF-A0A971MMR6-F1
#
_cell.length_a   1.000
_cell.length_b   1.000
_cell.length_c   1.000
_cell.angle_alpha   90.00
_cell.angle_beta   90.00
_cell.angle_gamma   90.00
#
_symmetry.space_group_name_H-M   'P 1'
#
loop_
_entity.id
_entity.type
_entity.pdbx_description
1 polymer ?
#
loop_
_entity_poly.entity_id
_entity_poly.type
_entity_poly.pdbx_seq_one_letter_code
_entity_poly.pdbx_strand_id
1 'polypeptide(L)'
;RDFQVNETSNGLSVELKIDKVGNLETVLDLVKQKVEQYYNQPVRYFKIQGQPDQRLKQVRYDLSFYLEEALVSGSYTQLKQALDSYQPINAKVYLRMDFIYIQLENDTHYLYEAIPRRSKIVSVNNNQGDDSI
;
A
#
# COMPACT_ATOMS: atom_id res chain seq x y z
N ARG A 1 -6.63 21.42 5.75
CA ARG A 1 -5.50 21.36 4.81
C ARG A 1 -5.58 19.99 4.17
N ASP A 2 -5.73 19.92 2.86
CA ASP A 2 -6.03 18.66 2.17
C ASP A 2 -4.78 17.94 1.67
N PHE A 3 -3.60 18.56 1.82
CA PHE A 3 -2.31 18.03 1.41
C PHE A 3 -1.19 18.60 2.27
N GLN A 4 -0.25 17.75 2.68
CA GLN A 4 0.96 18.12 3.42
C GLN A 4 2.09 17.14 3.14
N VAL A 5 3.32 17.63 3.02
CA VAL A 5 4.53 16.82 2.92
C VAL A 5 5.41 17.12 4.12
N ASN A 6 5.89 16.08 4.80
CA ASN A 6 6.78 16.17 5.94
C ASN A 6 8.03 15.32 5.69
N GLU A 7 9.19 15.81 6.08
CA GLU A 7 10.41 15.01 6.09
C GLU A 7 10.37 13.97 7.23
N THR A 8 10.95 12.80 6.97
CA THR A 8 11.18 11.74 7.95
C THR A 8 12.66 11.35 7.94
N SER A 9 13.08 10.48 8.85
CA SER A 9 14.46 9.99 8.91
C SER A 9 14.91 9.21 7.67
N ASN A 10 13.99 8.77 6.80
CA ASN A 10 14.28 7.91 5.65
C ASN A 10 13.64 8.38 4.33
N GLY A 11 13.09 9.59 4.28
CA GLY A 11 12.48 10.20 3.09
C GLY A 11 11.32 11.11 3.45
N LEU A 12 10.23 11.03 2.69
CA LEU A 12 9.06 11.89 2.85
C LEU A 12 7.84 11.10 3.33
N SER A 13 7.02 11.76 4.14
CA SER A 13 5.65 11.35 4.47
C SER A 13 4.67 12.34 3.85
N VAL A 14 3.75 11.82 3.04
CA VAL A 14 2.72 12.62 2.37
C VAL A 14 1.38 12.38 3.05
N GLU A 15 0.82 13.42 3.66
CA GLU A 15 -0.54 13.40 4.18
C GLU A 15 -1.49 14.02 3.17
N LEU A 16 -2.60 13.33 2.87
CA LEU A 16 -3.59 13.82 1.93
C LEU A 16 -5.02 13.48 2.37
N LYS A 17 -5.94 14.39 2.10
CA LYS A 17 -7.38 14.17 2.16
C LYS A 17 -7.89 14.14 0.74
N ILE A 18 -8.41 12.99 0.32
CA ILE A 18 -9.01 12.80 -1.00
C ILE A 18 -10.43 12.29 -0.84
N ASP A 19 -11.30 12.69 -1.76
CA ASP A 19 -12.65 12.12 -1.89
C ASP A 19 -12.59 10.76 -2.60
N LYS A 20 -13.76 10.17 -2.87
CA LYS A 20 -13.85 8.91 -3.60
C LYS A 20 -13.17 9.00 -4.96
N VAL A 21 -12.27 8.07 -5.27
CA VAL A 21 -11.51 8.01 -6.51
C VAL A 21 -11.81 6.73 -7.30
N GLY A 22 -11.78 6.81 -8.62
CA GLY A 22 -11.99 5.62 -9.46
C GLY A 22 -10.86 4.58 -9.33
N ASN A 23 -9.61 5.06 -9.21
CA ASN A 23 -8.41 4.23 -9.09
C ASN A 23 -7.39 4.92 -8.16
N LEU A 24 -7.21 4.36 -6.96
CA LEU A 24 -6.32 4.88 -5.94
C LEU A 24 -4.84 4.82 -6.36
N GLU A 25 -4.42 3.73 -7.00
CA GLU A 25 -3.04 3.53 -7.45
C GLU A 25 -2.61 4.64 -8.41
N THR A 26 -3.43 4.95 -9.42
CA THR A 26 -3.11 6.00 -10.40
C THR A 26 -2.96 7.37 -9.73
N VAL A 27 -3.83 7.68 -8.75
CA VAL A 27 -3.77 8.95 -8.02
C VAL A 27 -2.51 9.03 -7.16
N LEU A 28 -2.20 7.98 -6.39
CA LEU A 28 -1.06 7.99 -5.49
C LEU A 28 0.29 7.89 -6.22
N ASP A 29 0.37 7.16 -7.33
CA ASP A 29 1.57 7.11 -8.17
C ASP A 29 1.88 8.49 -8.78
N LEU A 30 0.84 9.23 -9.22
CA LEU A 30 1.01 10.60 -9.69
C LEU A 30 1.47 11.54 -8.58
N VAL A 31 0.85 11.47 -7.39
CA VAL A 31 1.25 12.28 -6.23
C VAL A 31 2.70 11.97 -5.85
N LYS A 32 3.06 10.69 -5.76
CA LYS A 32 4.42 10.23 -5.49
C LYS A 32 5.41 10.86 -6.46
N GLN A 33 5.19 10.68 -7.76
CA GLN A 33 6.07 11.21 -8.79
C GLN A 33 6.28 12.73 -8.66
N LYS A 34 5.21 13.50 -8.43
CA LYS A 34 5.29 14.96 -8.30
C LYS A 34 6.02 15.40 -7.05
N VAL A 35 5.77 14.74 -5.91
CA VAL A 35 6.45 15.04 -4.65
C VAL A 35 7.94 14.70 -4.74
N GLU A 36 8.28 13.51 -5.24
CA GLU A 36 9.67 13.09 -5.37
C GLU A 36 10.45 13.99 -6.32
N GLN A 37 9.83 14.43 -7.42
CA GLN A 37 10.43 15.39 -8.35
C GLN A 37 10.70 16.75 -7.70
N TYR A 38 9.78 17.25 -6.87
CA TYR A 38 9.91 18.57 -6.25
C TYR A 38 10.93 18.59 -5.10
N TYR A 39 10.88 17.58 -4.23
CA TYR A 39 11.71 17.51 -3.02
C TYR A 39 13.05 16.79 -3.25
N ASN A 40 13.22 16.10 -4.39
CA ASN A 40 14.37 15.27 -4.70
C ASN A 40 14.68 14.23 -3.59
N GLN A 41 13.62 13.69 -2.98
CA GLN A 41 13.67 12.68 -1.92
C GLN A 41 12.54 11.67 -2.13
N PRO A 42 12.73 10.39 -1.75
CA PRO A 42 11.73 9.35 -1.96
C PRO A 42 10.55 9.50 -0.99
N VAL A 43 9.34 9.25 -1.47
CA VAL A 43 8.16 9.12 -0.61
C VAL A 43 8.17 7.73 0.02
N ARG A 44 8.19 7.69 1.34
CA ARG A 44 8.22 6.45 2.13
C ARG A 44 6.88 6.12 2.77
N TYR A 45 6.04 7.13 3.00
CA TYR A 45 4.77 6.96 3.69
C TYR A 45 3.70 7.81 3.03
N PHE A 46 2.49 7.26 2.95
CA PHE A 46 1.28 8.02 2.73
C PHE A 46 0.38 7.90 3.95
N LYS A 47 -0.23 9.01 4.35
CA LYS A 47 -1.31 9.05 5.34
C LYS A 47 -2.53 9.64 4.69
N ILE A 48 -3.52 8.79 4.44
CA ILE A 48 -4.71 9.14 3.66
C ILE A 48 -5.88 9.30 4.61
N GLN A 49 -6.50 10.48 4.59
CA GLN A 49 -7.72 10.74 5.33
C GLN A 49 -8.92 10.39 4.45
N GLY A 50 -9.68 9.38 4.86
CA GLY A 50 -10.95 9.00 4.24
C GLY A 50 -12.11 9.08 5.21
N GLN A 51 -13.27 8.56 4.79
CA GLN A 51 -14.49 8.53 5.58
C GLN A 51 -15.01 7.08 5.70
N PRO A 52 -14.30 6.20 6.45
CA PRO A 52 -14.70 4.81 6.57
C PRO A 52 -15.92 4.65 7.49
N ASP A 53 -16.86 3.81 7.10
CA ASP A 53 -17.85 3.27 8.02
C ASP A 53 -17.28 2.09 8.83
N GLN A 54 -18.08 1.52 9.72
CA GLN A 54 -17.66 0.38 10.52
C GLN A 54 -17.42 -0.87 9.67
N ARG A 55 -18.14 -1.03 8.55
CA ARG A 55 -18.03 -2.20 7.68
C ARG A 55 -16.69 -2.21 6.94
N LEU A 56 -16.26 -1.05 6.43
CA LEU A 56 -14.96 -0.87 5.78
C LEU A 56 -13.81 -1.12 6.76
N LYS A 57 -13.94 -0.69 8.02
CA LYS A 57 -12.95 -0.99 9.07
C LYS A 57 -12.85 -2.50 9.34
N GLN A 58 -13.99 -3.19 9.40
CA GLN A 58 -14.01 -4.64 9.59
C GLN A 58 -13.36 -5.37 8.41
N VAL A 59 -13.76 -5.04 7.17
CA VAL A 59 -13.16 -5.64 5.97
C VAL A 59 -11.66 -5.36 5.90
N ARG A 60 -11.23 -4.14 6.25
CA ARG A 60 -9.80 -3.83 6.31
C ARG A 60 -9.05 -4.68 7.33
N TYR A 61 -9.63 -4.90 8.50
CA TYR A 61 -9.07 -5.77 9.52
C TYR A 61 -8.97 -7.21 9.03
N ASP A 62 -10.03 -7.76 8.44
CA ASP A 62 -10.03 -9.13 7.91
C ASP A 62 -9.01 -9.30 6.78
N LEU A 63 -8.92 -8.30 5.87
CA LEU A 63 -7.91 -8.26 4.81
C LEU A 63 -6.47 -8.23 5.35
N SER A 64 -6.25 -7.75 6.57
CA SER A 64 -4.89 -7.68 7.14
C SER A 64 -4.23 -9.05 7.22
N PHE A 65 -4.98 -10.09 7.58
CA PHE A 65 -4.45 -11.45 7.67
C PHE A 65 -3.99 -11.99 6.31
N TYR A 66 -4.81 -11.80 5.27
CA TYR A 66 -4.48 -12.20 3.92
C TYR A 66 -3.29 -11.40 3.35
N LEU A 67 -3.19 -10.11 3.70
CA LEU A 67 -2.07 -9.27 3.28
C LEU A 67 -0.76 -9.69 3.95
N GLU A 68 -0.76 -9.98 5.25
CA GLU A 68 0.41 -10.48 5.96
C GLU A 68 0.86 -11.84 5.40
N GLU A 69 -0.07 -12.77 5.18
CA GLU A 69 0.24 -14.06 4.55
C GLU A 69 0.82 -13.87 3.15
N ALA A 70 0.22 -13.01 2.33
CA ALA A 70 0.70 -12.75 0.97
C ALA A 70 2.07 -12.07 0.95
N LEU A 71 2.35 -11.17 1.89
CA LEU A 71 3.65 -10.52 2.05
C LEU A 71 4.76 -11.51 2.46
N VAL A 72 4.43 -12.50 3.28
CA VAL A 72 5.38 -13.53 3.74
C VAL A 72 5.60 -14.60 2.68
N SER A 73 4.51 -15.13 2.12
CA SER A 73 4.52 -16.27 1.19
C SER A 73 4.82 -15.87 -0.26
N GLY A 74 4.56 -14.62 -0.63
CA GLY A 74 4.56 -14.17 -2.02
C GLY A 74 3.35 -14.65 -2.84
N SER A 75 2.40 -15.37 -2.23
CA SER A 75 1.19 -15.87 -2.89
C SER A 75 0.00 -14.96 -2.63
N TYR A 76 -0.67 -14.52 -3.69
CA TYR A 76 -1.79 -13.56 -3.61
C TYR A 76 -3.14 -14.18 -3.96
N THR A 77 -3.19 -15.51 -4.18
CA THR A 77 -4.42 -16.20 -4.58
C THR A 77 -5.52 -16.08 -3.53
N GLN A 78 -5.19 -16.31 -2.26
CA GLN A 78 -6.16 -16.20 -1.17
C GLN A 78 -6.62 -14.75 -0.96
N LEU A 79 -5.69 -13.77 -1.07
CA LEU A 79 -6.04 -12.35 -1.02
C LEU A 79 -7.06 -12.00 -2.12
N LYS A 80 -6.86 -12.49 -3.34
CA LYS A 80 -7.78 -12.26 -4.46
C LYS A 80 -9.16 -12.85 -4.17
N GLN A 81 -9.23 -14.08 -3.66
CA GLN A 81 -10.50 -14.72 -3.28
C GLN A 81 -11.22 -13.96 -2.16
N ALA A 82 -10.49 -13.50 -1.16
CA ALA A 82 -11.05 -12.69 -0.08
C ALA A 82 -11.67 -11.39 -0.62
N LEU A 83 -10.96 -10.66 -1.48
CA LEU A 83 -11.45 -9.41 -2.09
C LEU A 83 -12.77 -9.61 -2.84
N ASP A 84 -12.89 -10.70 -3.59
CA ASP A 84 -14.11 -11.01 -4.36
C ASP A 84 -15.29 -11.38 -3.44
N SER A 85 -15.02 -11.85 -2.21
CA SER A 85 -16.05 -12.26 -1.27
C SER A 85 -16.76 -11.11 -0.53
N TYR A 86 -16.17 -9.91 -0.47
CA TYR A 86 -16.65 -8.81 0.38
C TYR A 86 -17.84 -8.00 -0.18
N GLN A 87 -18.60 -8.55 -1.13
CA GLN A 87 -19.77 -7.86 -1.70
C GLN A 87 -20.79 -7.42 -0.62
N PRO A 88 -21.42 -6.23 -0.75
CA PRO A 88 -21.34 -5.29 -1.87
C PRO A 88 -20.18 -4.29 -1.78
N ILE A 89 -19.21 -4.47 -0.88
CA ILE A 89 -18.04 -3.58 -0.80
C ILE A 89 -17.19 -3.78 -2.06
N ASN A 90 -16.87 -2.66 -2.71
CA ASN A 90 -15.90 -2.64 -3.79
C ASN A 90 -14.50 -2.61 -3.16
N ALA A 91 -13.85 -3.77 -3.09
CA ALA A 91 -12.52 -3.95 -2.54
C ALA A 91 -11.51 -4.21 -3.66
N LYS A 92 -10.48 -3.36 -3.75
CA LYS A 92 -9.37 -3.52 -4.70
C LYS A 92 -8.05 -3.41 -3.98
N VAL A 93 -7.10 -4.23 -4.41
CA VAL A 93 -5.70 -4.16 -3.99
C VAL A 93 -4.84 -4.02 -5.23
N TYR A 94 -3.88 -3.11 -5.17
CA TYR A 94 -2.91 -2.87 -6.21
C TYR A 94 -1.51 -3.12 -5.67
N LEU A 95 -0.72 -3.93 -6.38
CA LEU A 95 0.61 -4.35 -5.95
C LEU A 95 1.66 -3.62 -6.80
N ARG A 96 2.30 -2.60 -6.22
CA ARG A 96 3.46 -1.90 -6.80
C ARG A 96 4.74 -2.31 -6.11
N MET A 97 5.88 -1.85 -6.62
CA MET A 97 7.19 -2.19 -6.07
C MET A 97 7.36 -1.60 -4.66
N ASP A 98 6.97 -0.33 -4.48
CA ASP A 98 7.18 0.42 -3.24
C ASP A 98 6.01 0.28 -2.26
N PHE A 99 4.78 0.12 -2.77
CA PHE A 99 3.55 0.13 -1.98
C PHE A 99 2.58 -0.98 -2.40
N ILE A 100 1.77 -1.41 -1.44
CA ILE A 100 0.49 -2.07 -1.68
C ILE A 100 -0.60 -1.04 -1.43
N TYR A 101 -1.41 -0.74 -2.44
CA TYR A 101 -2.53 0.17 -2.30
C TYR A 101 -3.81 -0.61 -2.03
N ILE A 102 -4.59 -0.17 -1.05
CA ILE A 102 -5.88 -0.75 -0.69
C ILE A 102 -6.96 0.30 -0.91
N GLN A 103 -7.95 -0.06 -1.72
CA GLN A 103 -9.12 0.76 -2.01
C GLN A 103 -10.38 0.00 -1.60
N LEU A 104 -11.02 0.43 -0.51
CA LEU A 104 -12.29 -0.13 -0.06
C LEU A 104 -13.37 0.94 -0.12
N GLU A 105 -14.50 0.61 -0.75
CA GLU A 105 -15.61 1.55 -0.95
C GLU A 105 -16.95 0.89 -0.66
N ASN A 106 -17.79 1.61 0.09
CA ASN A 106 -19.17 1.23 0.41
C ASN A 106 -20.05 2.47 0.25
N ASP A 107 -20.82 2.56 -0.84
CA ASP A 107 -21.62 3.74 -1.17
C ASP A 107 -20.83 5.06 -1.13
N THR A 108 -21.11 5.91 -0.14
CA THR A 108 -20.45 7.21 0.12
C THR A 108 -19.25 7.10 1.05
N HIS A 109 -19.01 5.92 1.64
CA HIS A 109 -17.88 5.66 2.53
C HIS A 109 -16.71 5.05 1.78
N TYR A 110 -15.50 5.41 2.22
CA TYR A 110 -14.27 4.95 1.59
C TYR A 110 -13.11 4.88 2.58
N LEU A 111 -12.28 3.86 2.42
CA LEU A 111 -11.07 3.61 3.19
C LEU A 111 -9.94 3.34 2.20
N TYR A 112 -8.93 4.20 2.23
CA TYR A 112 -7.77 4.14 1.35
C TYR A 112 -6.49 4.03 2.16
N GLU A 113 -5.60 3.14 1.75
CA GLU A 113 -4.30 2.96 2.38
C GLU A 113 -3.21 2.70 1.34
N ALA A 114 -1.99 3.12 1.66
CA ALA A 114 -0.77 2.68 0.98
C ALA A 114 0.17 2.07 2.02
N ILE A 115 0.39 0.76 1.92
CA ILE A 115 1.25 0.02 2.82
C ILE A 115 2.64 -0.07 2.18
N PRO A 116 3.70 0.47 2.81
CA PRO A 116 5.06 0.33 2.28
C PRO A 116 5.46 -1.14 2.20
N ARG A 117 5.95 -1.59 1.05
CA ARG A 117 6.57 -2.90 0.92
C ARG A 117 7.99 -2.79 1.45
N ARG A 118 8.27 -3.46 2.58
CA ARG A 118 9.65 -3.60 3.03
C ARG A 118 10.38 -4.41 1.97
N SER A 119 11.31 -3.81 1.26
CA SER A 119 12.26 -4.56 0.43
C SER A 119 13.00 -5.51 1.37
N LYS A 120 12.68 -6.81 1.33
CA LYS A 120 13.59 -7.81 1.87
C LYS A 120 14.89 -7.63 1.09
N ILE A 121 15.90 -7.01 1.71
CA ILE A 121 17.27 -7.16 1.26
C ILE A 121 17.55 -8.65 1.43
N VAL A 122 17.41 -9.43 0.36
CA VAL A 122 17.92 -10.79 0.32
C VAL A 122 19.42 -10.61 0.26
N SER A 123 20.09 -10.68 1.42
CA SER A 123 21.53 -10.89 1.47
C SER A 123 21.79 -12.24 0.81
N VAL A 124 22.15 -12.22 -0.47
CA VAL A 124 22.71 -13.40 -1.13
C VAL A 124 24.09 -13.61 -0.51
N ASN A 125 24.16 -14.43 0.53
CA ASN A 125 25.43 -14.94 1.02
C ASN A 125 25.97 -15.90 -0.04
N ASN A 126 26.81 -15.37 -0.94
CA ASN A 126 27.66 -16.17 -1.80
C ASN A 126 28.70 -16.88 -0.93
N ASN A 127 28.34 -18.06 -0.40
CA ASN A 127 29.34 -19.04 0.00
C ASN A 127 29.97 -19.58 -1.29
N GLN A 128 31.00 -18.90 -1.79
CA GLN A 128 31.97 -19.53 -2.68
C GLN A 128 32.66 -20.64 -1.88
N GLY A 129 32.32 -21.88 -2.22
CA GLY A 129 33.09 -23.04 -1.83
C GLY A 129 34.51 -22.89 -2.37
N ASP A 130 35.45 -22.82 -1.45
CA ASP A 130 36.87 -22.98 -1.69
C ASP A 130 37.13 -24.46 -1.97
N ASP A 131 36.94 -24.86 -3.22
CA ASP A 131 37.51 -26.09 -3.75
C ASP A 131 38.81 -25.72 -4.46
N SER A 132 39.93 -25.95 -3.78
CA SER A 132 41.26 -26.01 -4.38
C SER A 132 42.04 -27.16 -3.74
N ILE A 133 42.04 -28.26 -4.50
CA ILE A 133 42.99 -29.39 -4.66
C ILE A 133 44.12 -29.50 -3.61
#